data_AF-A0AAD0T841-F1
#
_entry.id   AF-A0AAD0T841-F1
#
_cell.length_a   1.000
_cell.length_b   1.000
_cell.length_c   1.000
_cell.angle_alpha   90.00
_cell.angle_beta   90.00
_cell.angle_gamma   90.00
#
_symmetry.space_group_name_H-M   'P 1'
#
loop_
_entity.id
_entity.type
_entity.pdbx_description
1 polymer ?
#
loop_
_entity_poly.entity_id
_entity_poly.type
_entity_poly.pdbx_seq_one_letter_code
_entity_poly.pdbx_strand_id
1 'polypeptide(L)'
;MNSLNFKELLKNVYSDVGLAEAKTRRALLSEQMYDNEKKGLDCMNCTGRCCTYEANSMQMTSIEALEAMAALEEKGLLNQETRRRLEDCISEFRLDKYIQIGAGEFFRKSYTCPFYFYPSFGCGLGVDHKPYGCIAFNPCEPGQSEGGNCQSDLDIQEKRNLQFEESEDLADKYLFEKFDISPLKEPIPIKLLEIWRKVYSEKL
;
A
#
# COMPACT_ATOMS: atom_id res chain seq x y z
N MET A 1 9.45 27.36 -1.36
CA MET A 1 8.23 26.58 -1.61
C MET A 1 7.81 26.01 -0.28
N ASN A 2 6.58 26.27 0.16
CA ASN A 2 6.07 25.69 1.41
C ASN A 2 5.91 24.18 1.18
N SER A 3 6.46 23.35 2.07
CA SER A 3 6.18 21.92 2.06
C SER A 3 4.67 21.74 2.19
N LEU A 4 4.02 21.17 1.16
CA LEU A 4 2.62 20.82 1.27
C LEU A 4 2.46 19.71 2.32
N ASN A 5 1.46 19.88 3.17
CA ASN A 5 1.04 18.86 4.14
C ASN A 5 0.31 17.72 3.39
N PHE A 6 0.63 16.46 3.70
CA PHE A 6 0.05 15.32 2.97
C PHE A 6 -1.47 15.19 3.18
N LYS A 7 -1.98 15.50 4.38
CA LYS A 7 -3.43 15.50 4.63
C LYS A 7 -4.14 16.58 3.85
N GLU A 8 -3.55 17.77 3.75
CA GLU A 8 -4.12 18.88 2.99
C GLU A 8 -4.19 18.52 1.50
N LEU A 9 -3.11 17.96 0.96
CA LEU A 9 -3.10 17.45 -0.41
C LEU A 9 -4.17 16.37 -0.60
N LEU A 10 -4.25 15.38 0.30
CA LEU A 10 -5.26 14.32 0.21
C LEU A 10 -6.68 14.88 0.21
N LYS A 11 -6.97 15.84 1.09
CA LYS A 11 -8.28 16.51 1.15
C LYS A 11 -8.60 17.22 -0.17
N ASN A 12 -7.62 17.90 -0.77
CA ASN A 12 -7.80 18.58 -2.05
C ASN A 12 -8.08 17.58 -3.17
N VAL A 13 -7.32 16.48 -3.24
CA VAL A 13 -7.56 15.41 -4.23
C VAL A 13 -8.98 14.87 -4.09
N TYR A 14 -9.41 14.50 -2.88
CA TYR A 14 -10.77 14.00 -2.65
C TYR A 14 -11.84 14.99 -3.11
N SER A 15 -11.68 16.26 -2.76
CA SER A 15 -12.64 17.31 -3.12
C SER A 15 -12.67 17.58 -4.62
N ASP A 16 -11.50 17.69 -5.26
CA ASP A 16 -11.36 18.12 -6.65
C ASP A 16 -11.83 17.04 -7.62
N VAL A 17 -11.62 15.76 -7.30
CA VAL A 17 -12.04 14.64 -8.15
C VAL A 17 -13.33 13.95 -7.68
N GLY A 18 -13.92 14.41 -6.57
CA GLY A 18 -15.12 13.80 -5.99
C GLY A 18 -14.91 12.36 -5.50
N LEU A 19 -13.69 12.02 -5.08
CA LEU A 19 -13.33 10.67 -4.64
C LEU A 19 -13.87 10.40 -3.24
N ALA A 20 -14.53 9.26 -3.06
CA ALA A 20 -14.96 8.81 -1.73
C ALA A 20 -13.76 8.55 -0.81
N GLU A 21 -13.94 8.82 0.48
CA GLU A 21 -12.86 8.64 1.46
C GLU A 21 -12.30 7.21 1.50
N ALA A 22 -11.02 7.09 1.86
CA ALA A 22 -10.28 5.85 2.00
C ALA A 22 -11.07 4.71 2.66
N LYS A 23 -11.74 5.02 3.78
CA LYS A 23 -12.53 4.08 4.58
C LYS A 23 -13.71 3.51 3.80
N THR A 24 -14.46 4.36 3.10
CA THR A 24 -15.59 3.95 2.26
C THR A 24 -15.13 3.00 1.15
N ARG A 25 -14.03 3.33 0.48
CA ARG A 25 -13.49 2.54 -0.64
C ARG A 25 -12.84 1.22 -0.20
N ARG A 26 -12.53 1.07 1.09
CA ARG A 26 -11.99 -0.15 1.73
C ARG A 26 -13.04 -0.96 2.48
N ALA A 27 -14.26 -0.45 2.63
CA ALA A 27 -15.28 -1.07 3.48
C ALA A 27 -15.52 -2.54 3.12
N LEU A 28 -15.78 -2.82 1.84
CA LEU A 28 -16.02 -4.19 1.36
C LEU A 28 -14.87 -5.15 1.67
N LEU A 29 -13.62 -4.71 1.44
CA LEU A 29 -12.43 -5.52 1.72
C LEU A 29 -12.22 -5.71 3.22
N SER A 30 -12.46 -4.66 4.01
CA SER A 30 -12.26 -4.68 5.46
C SER A 30 -13.30 -5.55 6.16
N GLU A 31 -14.57 -5.49 5.73
CA GLU A 31 -15.63 -6.38 6.20
C GLU A 31 -15.27 -7.85 5.93
N GLN A 32 -14.82 -8.15 4.71
CA GLN A 32 -14.38 -9.50 4.35
C GLN A 32 -13.17 -9.95 5.19
N MET A 33 -12.20 -9.07 5.43
CA MET A 33 -11.04 -9.34 6.29
C MET A 33 -11.49 -9.70 7.72
N TYR A 34 -12.38 -8.92 8.32
CA TYR A 34 -12.91 -9.20 9.66
C TYR A 34 -13.76 -10.47 9.72
N ASP A 35 -14.51 -10.79 8.68
CA ASP A 35 -15.27 -12.04 8.62
C ASP A 35 -14.36 -13.26 8.42
N ASN A 36 -13.23 -13.11 7.72
CA ASN A 36 -12.18 -14.11 7.62
C ASN A 36 -11.52 -14.34 8.98
N GLU A 37 -11.18 -13.27 9.70
CA GLU A 37 -10.65 -13.35 11.07
C GLU A 37 -11.60 -14.14 12.00
N LYS A 38 -12.91 -13.88 11.96
CA LYS A 38 -13.90 -14.65 12.75
C LYS A 38 -13.93 -16.14 12.40
N LYS A 39 -13.55 -16.51 11.18
CA LYS A 39 -13.46 -17.91 10.72
C LYS A 39 -12.09 -18.54 11.03
N GLY A 40 -11.20 -17.82 11.70
CA GLY A 40 -9.83 -18.25 12.00
C GLY A 40 -8.89 -18.18 10.81
N LEU A 41 -9.28 -17.48 9.73
CA LEU A 41 -8.45 -17.20 8.55
C LEU A 41 -7.64 -15.92 8.80
N ASP A 42 -6.83 -15.94 9.86
CA ASP A 42 -6.01 -14.82 10.30
C ASP A 42 -4.55 -15.23 10.47
N CYS A 43 -3.69 -14.23 10.63
CA CYS A 43 -2.26 -14.43 10.84
C CYS A 43 -1.86 -14.48 12.31
N MET A 44 -2.80 -14.42 13.27
CA MET A 44 -2.51 -14.29 14.70
C MET A 44 -1.77 -15.52 15.26
N ASN A 45 -2.07 -16.70 14.72
CA ASN A 45 -1.46 -17.97 15.11
C ASN A 45 -0.30 -18.39 14.20
N CYS A 46 0.08 -17.55 13.22
CA CYS A 46 1.16 -17.86 12.29
C CYS A 46 2.51 -17.64 12.99
N THR A 47 3.24 -18.71 13.24
CA THR A 47 4.56 -18.73 13.91
C THR A 47 5.73 -18.84 12.94
N GLY A 48 5.45 -19.14 11.67
CA GLY A 48 6.41 -19.39 10.62
C GLY A 48 6.58 -18.17 9.69
N ARG A 49 6.90 -18.46 8.43
CA ARG A 49 7.28 -17.44 7.45
C ARG A 49 6.05 -16.66 7.00
N CYS A 50 5.82 -15.51 7.61
CA CYS A 50 4.68 -14.69 7.22
C CYS A 50 4.79 -14.35 5.73
N CYS A 51 3.79 -14.72 4.93
CA CYS A 51 3.75 -14.47 3.48
C CYS A 51 3.92 -12.98 3.15
N THR A 52 3.50 -12.09 4.05
CA THR A 52 3.63 -10.64 3.91
C THR A 52 4.97 -10.09 4.42
N TYR A 53 5.82 -10.92 5.05
CA TYR A 53 7.17 -10.58 5.46
C TYR A 53 8.24 -11.13 4.51
N GLU A 54 8.20 -12.42 4.15
CA GLU A 54 9.26 -13.01 3.31
C GLU A 54 8.98 -12.91 1.81
N ALA A 55 7.69 -12.88 1.44
CA ALA A 55 7.26 -13.00 0.05
C ALA A 55 6.28 -11.88 -0.35
N ASN A 56 6.36 -10.70 0.28
CA ASN A 56 5.46 -9.60 -0.06
C ASN A 56 5.72 -9.15 -1.50
N SER A 57 4.69 -9.15 -2.34
CA SER A 57 4.78 -8.59 -3.67
C SER A 57 3.88 -7.36 -3.83
N MET A 58 3.17 -6.93 -2.78
CA MET A 58 2.12 -5.92 -2.83
C MET A 58 2.59 -4.61 -3.45
N GLN A 59 1.70 -4.00 -4.23
CA GLN A 59 1.92 -2.74 -4.92
C GLN A 59 0.82 -1.76 -4.52
N MET A 60 1.05 -0.47 -4.78
CA MET A 60 0.13 0.62 -4.47
C MET A 60 -0.05 1.52 -5.69
N THR A 61 -1.26 2.01 -5.89
CA THR A 61 -1.53 3.20 -6.70
C THR A 61 -0.98 4.46 -6.03
N SER A 62 -1.02 5.58 -6.75
CA SER A 62 -0.59 6.87 -6.21
C SER A 62 -1.55 7.37 -5.15
N ILE A 63 -2.86 7.19 -5.33
CA ILE A 63 -3.85 7.56 -4.31
C ILE A 63 -3.74 6.70 -3.04
N GLU A 64 -3.53 5.38 -3.17
CA GLU A 64 -3.30 4.51 -2.00
C GLU A 64 -2.07 4.97 -1.21
N ALA A 65 -0.99 5.33 -1.91
CA ALA A 65 0.24 5.76 -1.29
C ALA A 65 0.13 7.16 -0.66
N LEU A 66 -0.63 8.08 -1.26
CA LEU A 66 -0.92 9.38 -0.64
C LEU A 66 -1.68 9.22 0.68
N GLU A 67 -2.67 8.31 0.71
CA GLU A 67 -3.41 8.00 1.93
C GLU A 67 -2.52 7.42 3.02
N ALA A 68 -1.59 6.52 2.65
CA ALA A 68 -0.60 5.99 3.57
C ALA A 68 0.36 7.08 4.07
N MET A 69 0.81 8.00 3.20
CA MET A 69 1.68 9.12 3.58
C MET A 69 0.98 10.08 4.55
N ALA A 70 -0.30 10.39 4.32
CA ALA A 70 -1.11 11.17 5.25
C ALA A 70 -1.21 10.46 6.62
N ALA A 71 -1.46 9.14 6.63
CA ALA A 71 -1.52 8.35 7.86
C ALA A 71 -0.18 8.35 8.64
N LEU A 72 0.95 8.23 7.93
CA LEU A 72 2.29 8.32 8.52
C LEU A 72 2.58 9.71 9.07
N GLU A 73 2.11 10.77 8.39
CA GLU A 73 2.22 12.15 8.85
C GLU A 73 1.48 12.34 10.19
N GLU A 74 0.24 11.85 10.32
CA GLU A 74 -0.52 11.99 11.58
C GLU A 74 0.17 11.29 12.76
N LYS A 75 0.84 10.18 12.48
CA LYS A 75 1.53 9.35 13.48
C LYS A 75 2.94 9.87 13.82
N GLY A 76 3.40 10.95 13.18
CA GLY A 76 4.77 11.45 13.37
C GLY A 76 5.84 10.50 12.84
N LEU A 77 5.48 9.63 11.89
CA LEU A 77 6.37 8.60 11.33
C LEU A 77 7.06 9.06 10.04
N LEU A 78 6.79 10.26 9.53
CA LEU A 78 7.56 10.85 8.43
C LEU A 78 8.90 11.39 8.92
N ASN A 79 9.82 10.49 9.24
CA ASN A 79 11.13 10.77 9.80
C ASN A 79 12.26 10.05 9.03
N GLN A 80 13.50 10.35 9.39
CA GLN A 80 14.69 9.77 8.74
C GLN A 80 14.77 8.24 8.88
N GLU A 81 14.27 7.66 9.98
CA GLU A 81 14.23 6.21 10.15
C GLU A 81 13.29 5.57 9.12
N THR A 82 12.06 6.06 9.00
CA THR A 82 11.10 5.55 8.02
C THR A 82 11.65 5.70 6.61
N ARG A 83 12.21 6.85 6.25
CA ARG A 83 12.82 7.05 4.93
C ARG A 83 13.92 6.04 4.66
N ARG A 84 14.86 5.89 5.60
CA ARG A 84 15.96 4.93 5.49
C ARG A 84 15.44 3.50 5.31
N ARG A 85 14.41 3.09 6.05
CA ARG A 85 13.79 1.75 5.89
C ARG A 85 13.23 1.54 4.48
N LEU A 86 12.61 2.56 3.89
CA LEU A 86 12.11 2.48 2.50
C LEU A 86 13.26 2.37 1.50
N GLU A 87 14.32 3.16 1.67
CA GLU A 87 15.50 3.17 0.78
C GLU A 87 16.31 1.87 0.90
N ASP A 88 16.55 1.39 2.13
CA ASP A 88 17.21 0.12 2.42
C ASP A 88 16.42 -1.05 1.81
N CYS A 89 15.09 -1.06 1.95
CA CYS A 89 14.23 -2.07 1.33
C CYS A 89 14.33 -2.07 -0.20
N ILE A 90 14.35 -0.90 -0.86
CA ILE A 90 14.52 -0.83 -2.31
C ILE A 90 15.88 -1.37 -2.73
N SER A 91 16.94 -0.98 -2.01
CA SER A 91 18.31 -1.37 -2.32
C SER A 91 18.53 -2.87 -2.12
N GLU A 92 18.09 -3.42 -0.99
CA GLU A 92 18.22 -4.83 -0.63
C GLU A 92 17.53 -5.75 -1.65
N PHE A 93 16.27 -5.45 -1.97
CA PHE A 93 15.46 -6.26 -2.88
C PHE A 93 15.55 -5.80 -4.34
N ARG A 94 16.37 -4.77 -4.62
CA ARG A 94 16.59 -4.20 -5.97
C ARG A 94 15.29 -3.83 -6.67
N LEU A 95 14.35 -3.25 -5.93
CA LEU A 95 12.99 -2.95 -6.43
C LEU A 95 12.98 -1.91 -7.54
N ASP A 96 14.05 -1.10 -7.64
CA ASP A 96 14.28 -0.11 -8.69
C ASP A 96 14.81 -0.71 -10.02
N LYS A 97 15.06 -2.03 -10.06
CA LYS A 97 15.56 -2.74 -11.24
C LYS A 97 14.45 -3.55 -11.89
N TYR A 98 13.89 -3.03 -12.98
CA TYR A 98 12.88 -3.72 -13.77
C TYR A 98 13.53 -4.78 -14.65
N ILE A 99 13.07 -6.02 -14.52
CA ILE A 99 13.52 -7.15 -15.35
C ILE A 99 12.39 -7.44 -16.32
N GLN A 100 12.59 -7.12 -17.59
CA GLN A 100 11.61 -7.41 -18.62
C GLN A 100 11.62 -8.91 -18.94
N ILE A 101 10.45 -9.55 -18.89
CA ILE A 101 10.27 -10.99 -19.17
C ILE A 101 9.42 -11.23 -20.42
N GLY A 102 8.76 -10.20 -20.93
CA GLY A 102 7.93 -10.24 -22.13
C GLY A 102 7.67 -8.85 -22.70
N ALA A 103 6.92 -8.76 -23.80
CA ALA A 103 6.53 -7.48 -24.37
C ALA A 103 5.57 -6.76 -23.40
N GLY A 104 6.02 -5.67 -22.77
CA GLY A 104 5.24 -4.94 -21.77
C GLY A 104 5.14 -5.64 -20.40
N GLU A 105 5.78 -6.80 -20.21
CA GLU A 105 5.72 -7.57 -18.97
C GLU A 105 7.03 -7.50 -18.21
N PHE A 106 6.93 -7.14 -16.93
CA PHE A 106 8.05 -7.06 -16.00
C PHE A 106 7.89 -8.07 -14.87
N PHE A 107 9.01 -8.67 -14.48
CA PHE A 107 9.05 -9.58 -13.35
C PHE A 107 8.74 -8.82 -12.04
N ARG A 108 7.69 -9.25 -11.35
CA ARG A 108 7.30 -8.72 -10.04
C ARG A 108 8.13 -9.38 -8.94
N LYS A 109 8.97 -8.59 -8.28
CA LYS A 109 9.81 -9.04 -7.18
C LYS A 109 9.03 -9.16 -5.88
N SER A 110 9.41 -10.12 -5.06
CA SER A 110 9.05 -10.15 -3.64
C SER A 110 10.05 -9.36 -2.79
N TYR A 111 9.59 -8.86 -1.66
CA TYR A 111 10.39 -8.10 -0.70
C TYR A 111 9.84 -8.26 0.72
N THR A 112 10.58 -7.75 1.69
CA THR A 112 10.10 -7.62 3.05
C THR A 112 9.44 -6.28 3.29
N CYS A 113 8.17 -6.29 3.72
CA CYS A 113 7.43 -5.06 3.96
C CYS A 113 8.14 -4.18 5.01
N PRO A 114 8.45 -2.90 4.70
CA PRO A 114 9.18 -2.02 5.62
C PRO A 114 8.40 -1.70 6.91
N PHE A 115 7.08 -1.95 6.91
CA PHE A 115 6.15 -1.69 8.03
C PHE A 115 5.69 -2.94 8.79
N TYR A 116 6.16 -4.15 8.49
CA TYR A 116 5.65 -5.39 9.12
C TYR A 116 5.87 -5.46 10.65
N PHE A 117 6.91 -4.77 11.14
CA PHE A 117 7.28 -4.72 12.56
C PHE A 117 7.62 -3.30 13.03
N TYR A 118 7.10 -2.30 12.32
CA TYR A 118 7.41 -0.90 12.57
C TYR A 118 6.17 -0.02 12.43
N PRO A 119 5.85 0.83 13.43
CA PRO A 119 6.53 0.96 14.74
C PRO A 119 6.13 -0.14 15.75
N SER A 120 5.17 -1.00 15.42
CA SER A 120 4.69 -2.11 16.25
C SER A 120 4.57 -3.38 15.41
N PHE A 121 4.34 -4.53 16.04
CA PHE A 121 4.06 -5.78 15.32
C PHE A 121 2.80 -5.64 14.46
N GLY A 122 2.85 -6.13 13.22
CA GLY A 122 1.82 -5.89 12.22
C GLY A 122 2.03 -4.60 11.43
N CYS A 123 1.12 -4.31 10.50
CA CYS A 123 1.26 -3.14 9.63
C CYS A 123 0.86 -1.84 10.36
N GLY A 124 1.84 -0.95 10.54
CA GLY A 124 1.67 0.35 11.20
C GLY A 124 0.72 1.35 10.50
N LEU A 125 0.24 1.06 9.29
CA LEU A 125 -0.67 1.96 8.54
C LEU A 125 -2.12 1.91 9.04
N GLY A 126 -2.59 0.77 9.56
CA GLY A 126 -4.01 0.54 9.90
C GLY A 126 -4.86 0.19 8.67
N VAL A 127 -6.00 -0.48 8.88
CA VAL A 127 -6.81 -1.06 7.79
C VAL A 127 -7.23 -0.03 6.74
N ASP A 128 -7.59 1.18 7.16
CA ASP A 128 -8.08 2.25 6.29
C ASP A 128 -7.00 2.85 5.37
N HIS A 129 -5.73 2.52 5.60
CA HIS A 129 -4.59 3.06 4.84
C HIS A 129 -3.68 1.99 4.26
N LYS A 130 -4.03 0.70 4.44
CA LYS A 130 -3.33 -0.40 3.78
C LYS A 130 -3.64 -0.40 2.27
N PRO A 131 -2.74 -0.96 1.45
CA PRO A 131 -3.04 -1.27 0.06
C PRO A 131 -4.22 -2.25 -0.04
N TYR A 132 -5.07 -2.12 -1.06
CA TYR A 132 -6.22 -3.02 -1.27
C TYR A 132 -5.82 -4.48 -1.32
N GLY A 133 -4.74 -4.77 -2.06
CA GLY A 133 -4.19 -6.13 -2.13
C GLY A 133 -3.77 -6.67 -0.76
N CYS A 134 -3.29 -5.82 0.15
CA CYS A 134 -2.95 -6.27 1.52
C CYS A 134 -4.18 -6.61 2.35
N ILE A 135 -5.31 -5.91 2.16
CA ILE A 135 -6.55 -6.13 2.91
C ILE A 135 -7.25 -7.40 2.40
N ALA A 136 -7.19 -7.63 1.08
CA ALA A 136 -7.76 -8.81 0.45
C ALA A 136 -6.95 -10.10 0.68
N PHE A 137 -5.74 -10.00 1.24
CA PHE A 137 -4.82 -11.13 1.38
C PHE A 137 -4.98 -11.84 2.72
N ASN A 138 -5.44 -13.09 2.67
CA ASN A 138 -5.72 -13.90 3.86
C ASN A 138 -5.21 -15.34 3.69
N PRO A 139 -5.01 -16.09 4.79
CA PRO A 139 -4.84 -17.54 4.73
C PRO A 139 -6.02 -18.22 4.04
N CYS A 140 -5.74 -19.26 3.25
CA CYS A 140 -6.76 -20.07 2.60
C CYS A 140 -7.48 -21.02 3.56
N GLU A 141 -6.86 -21.31 4.71
CA GLU A 141 -7.30 -22.29 5.70
C GLU A 141 -7.05 -21.76 7.12
N PRO A 142 -7.85 -22.19 8.12
CA PRO A 142 -7.66 -21.73 9.49
C PRO A 142 -6.48 -22.44 10.17
N GLY A 143 -5.89 -21.79 11.17
CA GLY A 143 -4.82 -22.39 12.00
C GLY A 143 -3.48 -22.54 11.28
N GLN A 144 -3.23 -21.77 10.23
CA GLN A 144 -1.95 -21.76 9.53
C GLN A 144 -0.83 -21.27 10.44
N SER A 145 0.15 -22.14 10.72
CA SER A 145 1.30 -21.83 11.57
C SER A 145 2.57 -21.55 10.78
N GLU A 146 2.79 -22.17 9.62
CA GLU A 146 4.08 -22.09 8.90
C GLU A 146 4.11 -21.04 7.76
N GLY A 147 2.97 -20.43 7.46
CA GLY A 147 2.80 -19.56 6.29
C GLY A 147 2.82 -20.34 4.97
N GLY A 148 2.81 -19.61 3.85
CA GLY A 148 2.90 -20.15 2.49
C GLY A 148 1.56 -20.48 1.80
N ASN A 149 0.46 -20.60 2.56
CA ASN A 149 -0.89 -20.88 2.02
C ASN A 149 -1.83 -19.67 2.13
N CYS A 150 -1.35 -18.49 1.74
CA CYS A 150 -2.13 -17.27 1.74
C CYS A 150 -2.29 -16.74 0.32
N GLN A 151 -3.47 -16.18 0.02
CA GLN A 151 -3.76 -15.62 -1.30
C GLN A 151 -4.64 -14.38 -1.18
N SER A 152 -4.61 -13.58 -2.24
CA SER A 152 -5.52 -12.45 -2.39
C SER A 152 -6.86 -12.95 -2.88
N ASP A 153 -7.95 -12.56 -2.24
CA ASP A 153 -9.29 -12.73 -2.78
C ASP A 153 -9.44 -11.77 -3.97
N LEU A 154 -9.39 -12.30 -5.20
CA LEU A 154 -9.47 -11.51 -6.43
C LEU A 154 -10.92 -11.11 -6.74
N ASP A 155 -11.89 -11.95 -6.38
CA ASP A 155 -13.31 -11.71 -6.65
C ASP A 155 -13.82 -10.52 -5.83
N ILE A 156 -13.41 -10.40 -4.56
CA ILE A 156 -13.78 -9.26 -3.72
C ILE A 156 -13.10 -7.96 -4.17
N GLN A 157 -11.85 -8.05 -4.66
CA GLN A 157 -11.16 -6.89 -5.23
C GLN A 157 -11.84 -6.41 -6.50
N GLU A 158 -12.25 -7.31 -7.38
CA GLU A 158 -12.96 -6.96 -8.62
C GLU A 158 -14.31 -6.28 -8.31
N LYS A 159 -15.09 -6.83 -7.38
CA LYS A 159 -16.36 -6.22 -6.93
C LYS A 159 -16.19 -4.80 -6.39
N ARG A 160 -15.04 -4.54 -5.77
CA ARG A 160 -14.67 -3.23 -5.26
C ARG A 160 -14.21 -2.31 -6.39
N ASN A 161 -13.40 -2.81 -7.33
CA ASN A 161 -12.90 -2.02 -8.47
C ASN A 161 -14.05 -1.50 -9.33
N LEU A 162 -15.07 -2.35 -9.59
CA LEU A 162 -16.30 -1.95 -10.28
C LEU A 162 -17.02 -0.74 -9.66
N GLN A 163 -16.78 -0.42 -8.40
CA GLN A 163 -17.41 0.71 -7.70
C GLN A 163 -16.55 1.99 -7.69
N PHE A 164 -15.22 1.86 -7.68
CA PHE A 164 -14.34 2.99 -7.35
C PHE A 164 -13.15 3.20 -8.29
N GLU A 165 -12.78 2.22 -9.12
CA GLU A 165 -11.57 2.28 -9.96
C GLU A 165 -11.56 3.53 -10.86
N GLU A 166 -12.68 3.85 -11.52
CA GLU A 166 -12.76 5.05 -12.37
C GLU A 166 -12.45 6.33 -11.58
N SER A 167 -13.00 6.48 -10.37
CA SER A 167 -12.74 7.65 -9.53
C SER A 167 -11.31 7.70 -8.98
N GLU A 168 -10.67 6.55 -8.82
CA GLU A 168 -9.27 6.46 -8.42
C GLU A 168 -8.31 6.77 -9.55
N ASP A 169 -8.61 6.32 -10.75
CA ASP A 169 -7.84 6.66 -11.94
C ASP A 169 -7.87 8.18 -12.18
N LEU A 170 -8.99 8.85 -11.89
CA LEU A 170 -9.07 10.31 -11.89
C LEU A 170 -8.18 10.95 -10.82
N ALA A 171 -8.11 10.36 -9.62
CA ALA A 171 -7.21 10.83 -8.55
C ALA A 171 -5.73 10.62 -8.90
N ASP A 172 -5.38 9.45 -9.45
CA ASP A 172 -4.02 9.15 -9.91
C ASP A 172 -3.61 10.08 -11.06
N LYS A 173 -4.53 10.34 -12.00
CA LYS A 173 -4.32 11.33 -13.06
C LYS A 173 -4.11 12.73 -12.51
N TYR A 174 -4.90 13.16 -11.53
CA TYR A 174 -4.70 14.44 -10.86
C TYR A 174 -3.30 14.55 -10.26
N LEU A 175 -2.85 13.51 -9.55
CA LEU A 175 -1.52 13.47 -8.94
C LEU A 175 -0.41 13.51 -9.98
N PHE A 176 -0.58 12.83 -11.10
CA PHE A 176 0.36 12.90 -12.22
C PHE A 176 0.43 14.31 -12.82
N GLU A 177 -0.72 14.91 -13.17
CA GLU A 177 -0.75 16.22 -13.82
C GLU A 177 -0.23 17.37 -12.94
N LYS A 178 -0.44 17.28 -11.61
CA LYS A 178 -0.09 18.35 -10.67
C LYS A 178 1.30 18.18 -10.06
N PHE A 179 1.76 16.95 -9.85
CA PHE A 179 2.97 16.65 -9.08
C PHE A 179 3.95 15.73 -9.81
N ASP A 180 3.64 15.29 -11.03
CA ASP A 180 4.46 14.34 -11.80
C ASP A 180 4.73 13.05 -10.99
N ILE A 181 3.69 12.57 -10.31
CA ILE A 181 3.67 11.27 -9.61
C ILE A 181 3.09 10.24 -10.58
N SER A 182 3.87 9.21 -10.92
CA SER A 182 3.50 8.20 -11.91
C SER A 182 2.20 7.48 -11.55
N PRO A 183 1.27 7.26 -12.48
CA PRO A 183 0.05 6.48 -12.22
C PRO A 183 0.31 4.97 -12.14
N LEU A 184 1.52 4.50 -12.49
CA LEU A 184 1.83 3.07 -12.46
C LEU A 184 1.82 2.53 -11.02
N LYS A 185 1.17 1.38 -10.81
CA LYS A 185 1.26 0.67 -9.54
C LYS A 185 2.70 0.18 -9.32
N GLU A 186 3.26 0.48 -8.16
CA GLU A 186 4.64 0.14 -7.82
C GLU A 186 4.71 -0.51 -6.43
N PRO A 187 5.79 -1.25 -6.11
CA PRO A 187 6.01 -1.76 -4.76
C PRO A 187 5.85 -0.66 -3.70
N ILE A 188 5.27 -0.99 -2.55
CA ILE A 188 5.01 -0.06 -1.44
C ILE A 188 6.17 0.92 -1.19
N PRO A 189 7.44 0.47 -1.02
CA PRO A 189 8.52 1.40 -0.71
C PRO A 189 8.86 2.35 -1.88
N ILE A 190 8.75 1.90 -3.12
CA ILE A 190 9.00 2.72 -4.32
C ILE A 190 7.95 3.83 -4.38
N LYS A 191 6.67 3.47 -4.31
CA LYS A 191 5.57 4.43 -4.48
C LYS A 191 5.52 5.45 -3.33
N LEU A 192 5.76 5.03 -2.08
CA LEU A 192 5.81 5.95 -0.95
C LEU A 192 6.99 6.94 -1.06
N LEU A 193 8.18 6.49 -1.47
CA LEU A 193 9.32 7.39 -1.65
C LEU A 193 9.14 8.35 -2.83
N GLU A 194 8.48 7.92 -3.92
CA GLU A 194 8.10 8.80 -5.02
C GLU A 194 7.22 9.95 -4.50
N ILE A 195 6.12 9.63 -3.81
CA ILE A 195 5.21 10.63 -3.26
C ILE A 195 5.92 11.52 -2.24
N TRP A 196 6.72 10.92 -1.34
CA TRP A 196 7.50 11.68 -0.37
C TRP A 196 8.37 12.73 -1.06
N ARG A 197 9.15 12.34 -2.06
CA ARG A 197 10.07 13.26 -2.77
C ARG A 197 9.35 14.33 -3.60
N LYS A 198 8.21 14.00 -4.20
CA LYS A 198 7.47 14.91 -5.10
C LYS A 198 6.64 15.94 -4.35
N VAL A 199 6.08 15.57 -3.19
CA VAL A 199 5.21 16.44 -2.39
C VAL A 199 6.00 17.16 -1.30
N TYR A 200 6.91 16.44 -0.63
CA TYR A 200 7.76 17.02 0.39
C TYR A 200 9.04 17.52 -0.28
N SER A 201 9.10 18.82 -0.53
CA SER A 201 10.36 19.48 -0.88
C SER A 201 11.30 19.41 0.32
N GLU A 202 12.19 18.41 0.34
CA GLU A 202 13.33 18.51 1.22
C GLU A 202 14.16 19.71 0.79
N LYS A 203 14.38 20.64 1.73
CA LYS A 203 15.58 21.44 1.69
C LYS A 203 16.74 20.45 1.80
N LEU A 204 17.28 20.02 0.66
CA LEU A 204 18.63 19.47 0.60
C LEU A 204 19.60 20.47 1.23
#